data_AF-A0AAD9X3V0-F1
#
_entry.id   AF-A0AAD9X3V0-F1
#
_cell.length_a   1.000
_cell.length_b   1.000
_cell.length_c   1.000
_cell.angle_alpha   90.00
_cell.angle_beta   90.00
_cell.angle_gamma   90.00
#
_symmetry.space_group_name_H-M   'P 1'
#
loop_
_entity.id
_entity.type
_entity.pdbx_description
1 polymer ?
#
loop_
_entity_poly.entity_id
_entity_poly.type
_entity_poly.pdbx_seq_one_letter_code
_entity_poly.pdbx_strand_id
1 'polypeptide(L)'
;MNFQILWPLPFVFLQCFTSVVLLNIRPSLAIIKSDPERYRGCLLSFRCGQISIGYPFWGDDRPQSCGHPDLGLSCDDTNPMLTNPMPTIVFNETNYYAIDTDKESHVLKVVRQDLHDSGICNPFLLGTNGIGTPGGIDSELFQYVNGYQNLTILYDCPFSATHLGYLNCSQGFSNAFIQTGDFYGSQECNYSATVTVANNTTLVADTNMLALQETVSEGFQLKWDLSSKACEDCRNSNGSCGYDKQFVCYCPNLPYYLS
;
A
#
# COMPACT_ATOMS: atom_id res chain seq x y z
N MET A 1 -44.97 10.40 50.24
CA MET A 1 -45.18 9.35 49.22
C MET A 1 -44.08 9.49 48.18
N ASN A 2 -43.09 8.61 48.22
CA ASN A 2 -42.05 8.53 47.18
C ASN A 2 -42.58 7.62 46.06
N PHE A 3 -42.83 8.19 44.89
CA PHE A 3 -43.09 7.39 43.69
C PHE A 3 -41.74 6.98 43.08
N GLN A 4 -41.37 5.71 43.26
CA GLN A 4 -40.27 5.12 42.50
C GLN A 4 -40.80 4.74 41.11
N ILE A 5 -40.35 5.46 40.09
CA ILE A 5 -40.62 5.14 38.70
C ILE A 5 -39.72 3.96 38.32
N LEU A 6 -40.23 2.73 38.45
CA LEU A 6 -39.60 1.54 37.90
C LEU A 6 -39.91 1.48 36.41
N TRP A 7 -38.91 1.78 35.59
CA TRP A 7 -39.01 1.66 34.15
C TRP A 7 -39.06 0.17 33.80
N PRO A 8 -40.04 -0.30 32.99
CA PRO A 8 -40.14 -1.71 32.64
C PRO A 8 -38.87 -2.14 31.88
N LEU A 9 -38.28 -3.28 32.29
CA LEU A 9 -37.10 -3.90 31.68
C LEU A 9 -37.00 -3.79 30.15
N PRO A 10 -38.06 -4.02 29.35
CA PRO A 10 -37.98 -3.87 27.89
C PRO A 10 -37.62 -2.45 27.39
N PHE A 11 -37.97 -1.39 28.14
CA PHE A 11 -37.57 -0.02 27.78
C PHE A 11 -36.07 0.21 27.98
N VAL A 12 -35.49 -0.38 29.03
CA VAL A 12 -34.05 -0.29 29.31
C VAL A 12 -33.25 -1.03 28.22
N PHE A 13 -33.71 -2.21 27.79
CA PHE A 13 -33.08 -2.95 26.70
C PHE A 13 -33.16 -2.21 25.36
N LEU A 14 -34.29 -1.58 25.05
CA LEU A 14 -34.45 -0.81 23.81
C LEU A 14 -33.54 0.43 23.78
N GLN A 15 -33.41 1.14 24.91
CA GLN A 15 -32.47 2.27 25.04
C GLN A 15 -31.00 1.86 24.96
N CYS A 16 -30.62 0.72 25.55
CA CYS A 16 -29.26 0.20 25.40
C CYS A 16 -28.99 -0.20 23.94
N PHE A 17 -29.95 -0.85 23.27
CA PHE A 17 -29.78 -1.29 21.89
C PHE A 17 -29.64 -0.10 20.93
N THR A 18 -30.44 0.95 21.08
CA THR A 18 -30.31 2.17 20.27
C THR A 18 -29.02 2.92 20.57
N SER A 19 -28.58 2.98 21.83
CA SER A 19 -27.30 3.59 22.20
C SER A 19 -26.11 2.83 21.62
N VAL A 20 -26.15 1.50 21.62
CA VAL A 20 -25.12 0.65 20.99
C VAL A 20 -25.14 0.80 19.48
N VAL A 21 -26.30 0.85 18.83
CA VAL A 21 -26.42 1.09 17.38
C VAL A 21 -25.86 2.48 17.01
N LEU A 22 -26.17 3.53 17.79
CA LEU A 22 -25.64 4.88 17.58
C LEU A 22 -24.12 4.98 17.85
N LEU A 23 -23.57 4.18 18.76
CA LEU A 23 -22.13 4.08 19.01
C LEU A 23 -21.38 3.26 17.93
N ASN A 24 -22.08 2.35 17.24
CA ASN A 24 -21.54 1.57 16.11
C ASN A 24 -21.67 2.30 14.77
N ILE A 25 -22.57 3.29 14.66
CA ILE A 25 -22.53 4.27 13.59
C ILE A 25 -21.43 5.27 13.98
N ARG A 26 -20.17 4.94 13.73
CA ARG A 26 -19.14 5.99 13.66
C ARG A 26 -19.52 6.83 12.43
N PRO A 27 -20.04 8.06 12.56
CA PRO A 27 -19.99 8.93 11.40
C PRO A 27 -18.49 9.09 11.16
N SER A 28 -17.98 8.59 10.04
CA SER A 28 -16.67 9.03 9.59
C SER A 28 -16.83 10.52 9.39
N LEU A 29 -16.42 11.31 10.38
CA LEU A 29 -16.71 12.73 10.48
C LEU A 29 -15.87 13.42 9.40
N ALA A 30 -16.41 13.46 8.20
CA ALA A 30 -15.85 14.24 7.11
C ALA A 30 -15.79 15.70 7.58
N ILE A 31 -14.58 16.24 7.68
CA ILE A 31 -14.43 17.67 7.94
C ILE A 31 -14.67 18.39 6.63
N ILE A 32 -15.61 19.33 6.61
CA ILE A 32 -15.77 20.23 5.47
C ILE A 32 -14.96 21.49 5.77
N LYS A 33 -14.01 21.82 4.91
CA LYS A 33 -13.17 23.02 5.05
C LYS A 33 -13.31 23.91 3.83
N SER A 34 -13.59 25.18 4.06
CA SER A 34 -13.40 26.21 3.04
C SER A 34 -11.91 26.52 2.94
N ASP A 35 -11.27 26.04 1.87
CA ASP A 35 -9.87 26.30 1.61
C ASP A 35 -9.65 26.31 0.08
N PRO A 36 -9.73 27.48 -0.57
CA PRO A 36 -9.62 27.58 -2.03
C PRO A 36 -8.27 27.09 -2.58
N GLU A 37 -7.19 27.28 -1.83
CA GLU A 37 -5.84 26.85 -2.24
C GLU A 37 -5.73 25.33 -2.21
N ARG A 38 -6.09 24.70 -1.08
CA ARG A 38 -6.12 23.23 -1.00
C ARG A 38 -7.14 22.63 -1.94
N TYR A 39 -8.30 23.28 -2.11
CA TYR A 39 -9.29 22.87 -3.10
C TYR A 39 -8.67 22.76 -4.49
N ARG A 40 -7.99 23.81 -4.95
CA ARG A 40 -7.34 23.83 -6.27
C ARG A 40 -6.22 22.79 -6.38
N GLY A 41 -5.37 22.67 -5.36
CA GLY A 41 -4.30 21.67 -5.34
C GLY A 41 -4.84 20.24 -5.39
N CYS A 42 -5.91 19.95 -4.65
CA CYS A 42 -6.48 18.61 -4.57
C CYS A 42 -7.36 18.23 -5.78
N LEU A 43 -7.61 19.15 -6.72
CA LEU A 43 -8.17 18.83 -8.04
C LEU A 43 -7.13 18.18 -8.98
N LEU A 44 -5.84 18.44 -8.77
CA LEU A 44 -4.77 17.93 -9.62
C LEU A 44 -4.43 16.48 -9.28
N SER A 45 -4.26 15.61 -10.27
CA SER A 45 -3.70 14.27 -10.02
C SER A 45 -2.18 14.31 -9.94
N PHE A 46 -1.61 13.42 -9.14
CA PHE A 46 -0.20 13.02 -9.29
C PHE A 46 0.02 12.49 -10.73
N ARG A 47 1.18 12.77 -11.32
CA ARG A 47 1.56 12.33 -12.68
C ARG A 47 3.04 12.02 -12.75
N CYS A 48 3.40 10.78 -13.09
CA CYS A 48 4.77 10.33 -13.32
C CYS A 48 4.75 9.18 -14.32
N GLY A 49 5.42 9.36 -15.47
CA GLY A 49 5.37 8.38 -16.56
C GLY A 49 3.93 8.01 -16.97
N GLN A 50 3.62 6.72 -16.93
CA GLN A 50 2.28 6.19 -17.21
C GLN A 50 1.30 6.30 -16.04
N ILE A 51 1.79 6.59 -14.83
CA ILE A 51 0.95 6.66 -13.64
C ILE A 51 0.36 8.05 -13.52
N SER A 52 -0.96 8.11 -13.46
CA SER A 52 -1.68 9.31 -13.02
C SER A 52 -2.71 8.91 -12.00
N ILE A 53 -2.65 9.42 -10.77
CA ILE A 53 -3.55 8.97 -9.69
C ILE A 53 -3.92 10.14 -8.77
N GLY A 54 -5.13 10.11 -8.22
CA GLY A 54 -5.65 11.16 -7.34
C GLY A 54 -5.76 10.69 -5.88
N TYR A 55 -6.65 11.32 -5.11
CA TYR A 55 -7.00 10.87 -3.76
C TYR A 55 -7.30 9.35 -3.75
N PRO A 56 -6.73 8.56 -2.83
CA PRO A 56 -6.08 8.97 -1.57
C PRO A 56 -4.56 9.26 -1.67
N PHE A 57 -3.98 9.28 -2.85
CA PHE A 57 -2.55 9.51 -3.06
C PHE A 57 -2.20 11.00 -3.14
N TRP A 58 -0.95 11.32 -2.84
CA TRP A 58 -0.33 12.63 -2.99
C TRP A 58 1.12 12.47 -3.46
N GLY A 59 1.77 13.56 -3.88
CA GLY A 59 3.15 13.52 -4.37
C GLY A 59 3.42 14.61 -5.39
N ASP A 60 4.66 15.06 -5.46
CA ASP A 60 5.15 16.07 -6.40
C ASP A 60 4.19 17.29 -6.49
N ASP A 61 3.57 17.53 -7.65
CA ASP A 61 2.64 18.64 -7.88
C ASP A 61 1.32 18.54 -7.10
N ARG A 62 1.01 17.38 -6.49
CA ARG A 62 -0.19 17.16 -5.66
C ARG A 62 0.17 17.26 -4.18
N PRO A 63 -0.26 18.32 -3.46
CA PRO A 63 0.16 18.57 -2.08
C PRO A 63 -0.15 17.42 -1.11
N GLN A 64 0.68 17.26 -0.07
CA GLN A 64 0.49 16.24 0.96
C GLN A 64 -0.89 16.29 1.64
N SER A 65 -1.47 17.48 1.80
CA SER A 65 -2.83 17.65 2.35
C SER A 65 -3.93 17.03 1.48
N CYS A 66 -3.61 16.56 0.28
CA CYS A 66 -4.55 15.99 -0.69
C CYS A 66 -4.57 14.45 -0.69
N GLY A 67 -3.84 13.80 0.23
CA GLY A 67 -3.80 12.35 0.33
C GLY A 67 -3.39 11.86 1.72
N HIS A 68 -3.49 10.56 1.95
CA HIS A 68 -3.10 9.93 3.20
C HIS A 68 -1.57 9.99 3.37
N PRO A 69 -1.01 10.29 4.55
CA PRO A 69 0.43 10.42 4.77
C PRO A 69 1.25 9.24 4.24
N ASP A 70 0.76 8.02 4.42
CA ASP A 70 1.44 6.78 3.99
C ASP A 70 1.30 6.48 2.49
N LEU A 71 0.56 7.29 1.73
CA LEU A 71 0.30 7.13 0.30
C LEU A 71 0.98 8.21 -0.55
N GLY A 72 2.16 8.63 -0.10
CA GLY A 72 3.04 9.52 -0.84
C GLY A 72 3.72 8.78 -1.99
N LEU A 73 3.62 9.34 -3.18
CA LEU A 73 4.36 8.95 -4.38
C LEU A 73 5.46 9.96 -4.66
N SER A 74 6.58 9.50 -5.20
CA SER A 74 7.66 10.36 -5.66
C SER A 74 8.10 9.93 -7.06
N CYS A 75 8.16 10.88 -8.00
CA CYS A 75 8.76 10.67 -9.30
C CYS A 75 10.27 10.95 -9.21
N ASP A 76 11.11 9.95 -9.54
CA ASP A 76 12.55 10.19 -9.64
C ASP A 76 12.87 10.89 -10.98
N ASP A 77 12.97 12.22 -10.93
CA ASP A 77 13.30 13.08 -12.06
C ASP A 77 14.83 13.23 -12.27
N THR A 78 15.66 12.45 -11.56
CA THR A 78 17.14 12.61 -11.64
C THR A 78 17.71 12.27 -13.01
N ASN A 79 17.00 11.50 -13.83
CA ASN A 79 17.40 11.21 -15.20
C ASN A 79 16.40 11.82 -16.22
N PRO A 80 16.66 13.04 -16.71
CA PRO A 80 15.78 13.70 -17.69
C PRO A 80 15.75 13.01 -19.07
N MET A 81 16.59 11.99 -19.30
CA MET A 81 16.52 11.14 -20.51
C MET A 81 15.56 9.96 -20.36
N LEU A 82 15.04 9.68 -19.16
CA LEU A 82 14.10 8.60 -18.93
C LEU A 82 12.71 9.03 -19.43
N THR A 83 12.26 8.44 -20.53
CA THR A 83 11.01 8.82 -21.20
C THR A 83 9.75 8.29 -20.50
N ASN A 84 9.90 7.38 -19.54
CA ASN A 84 8.81 6.81 -18.76
C ASN A 84 9.29 6.44 -17.34
N PRO A 85 9.49 7.42 -16.45
CA PRO A 85 9.87 7.12 -15.06
C PRO A 85 8.74 6.38 -14.35
N MET A 86 9.11 5.44 -13.48
CA MET A 86 8.17 4.78 -12.59
C MET A 86 8.19 5.49 -11.23
N PRO A 87 7.04 5.95 -10.72
CA PRO A 87 7.02 6.57 -9.39
C PRO A 87 7.27 5.53 -8.30
N THR A 88 7.92 5.98 -7.24
CA THR A 88 8.21 5.16 -6.06
C THR A 88 7.19 5.41 -4.96
N ILE A 89 6.78 4.35 -4.28
CA ILE A 89 6.01 4.35 -3.04
C ILE A 89 6.73 3.51 -1.99
N VAL A 90 6.64 3.90 -0.72
CA VAL A 90 7.33 3.23 0.38
C VAL A 90 6.32 2.50 1.25
N PHE A 91 6.54 1.20 1.46
CA PHE A 91 5.78 0.39 2.40
C PHE A 91 6.75 -0.31 3.34
N ASN A 92 6.57 -0.18 4.66
CA ASN A 92 7.40 -0.84 5.67
C ASN A 92 8.90 -0.70 5.37
N GLU A 93 9.34 0.55 5.14
CA GLU A 93 10.74 0.92 4.83
C GLU A 93 11.29 0.34 3.51
N THR A 94 10.43 -0.28 2.71
CA THR A 94 10.77 -0.91 1.44
C THR A 94 10.23 -0.08 0.29
N ASN A 95 11.07 0.21 -0.69
CA ASN A 95 10.68 0.96 -1.88
C ASN A 95 10.05 0.03 -2.93
N TYR A 96 8.97 0.51 -3.54
CA TYR A 96 8.28 -0.15 -4.63
C TYR A 96 8.06 0.83 -5.77
N TYR A 97 8.27 0.37 -7.00
CA TYR A 97 7.78 1.08 -8.17
C TYR A 97 6.29 0.81 -8.35
N ALA A 98 5.50 1.86 -8.56
CA ALA A 98 4.16 1.74 -9.08
C ALA A 98 4.22 1.65 -10.61
N ILE A 99 3.81 0.51 -11.15
CA ILE A 99 4.00 0.14 -12.56
C ILE A 99 2.70 0.15 -13.35
N ASP A 100 1.55 0.06 -12.68
CA ASP A 100 0.24 0.19 -13.30
C ASP A 100 -0.82 0.63 -12.28
N THR A 101 -1.92 1.21 -12.76
CA THR A 101 -3.06 1.56 -11.92
C THR A 101 -4.40 1.46 -12.66
N ASP A 102 -5.35 0.79 -12.03
CA ASP A 102 -6.77 0.84 -12.39
C ASP A 102 -7.51 1.70 -11.35
N LYS A 103 -7.89 2.91 -11.78
CA LYS A 103 -8.56 3.89 -10.94
C LYS A 103 -10.00 3.51 -10.61
N GLU A 104 -10.67 2.76 -11.48
CA GLU A 104 -12.07 2.39 -11.32
C GLU A 104 -12.20 1.25 -10.31
N SER A 105 -11.31 0.26 -10.43
CA SER A 105 -11.26 -0.89 -9.52
C SER A 105 -10.49 -0.61 -8.22
N HIS A 106 -9.87 0.57 -8.12
CA HIS A 106 -9.00 1.00 -7.03
C HIS A 106 -7.80 0.09 -6.82
N VAL A 107 -7.12 -0.27 -7.92
CA VAL A 107 -5.97 -1.18 -7.92
C VAL A 107 -4.68 -0.45 -8.30
N LEU A 108 -3.65 -0.62 -7.50
CA LEU A 108 -2.27 -0.19 -7.75
C LEU A 108 -1.42 -1.43 -7.94
N LYS A 109 -0.75 -1.55 -9.07
CA LYS A 109 0.22 -2.61 -9.30
C LYS A 109 1.62 -2.11 -8.96
N VAL A 110 2.33 -2.85 -8.13
CA VAL A 110 3.65 -2.46 -7.63
C VAL A 110 4.68 -3.57 -7.80
N VAL A 111 5.95 -3.21 -7.84
CA VAL A 111 7.09 -4.14 -7.84
C VAL A 111 8.18 -3.63 -6.89
N ARG A 112 8.84 -4.55 -6.17
CA ARG A 112 9.99 -4.26 -5.30
C ARG A 112 11.11 -3.61 -6.10
N GLN A 113 11.49 -2.38 -5.75
CA GLN A 113 12.46 -1.59 -6.51
C GLN A 113 13.86 -2.23 -6.52
N ASP A 114 14.34 -2.67 -5.36
CA ASP A 114 15.65 -3.31 -5.19
C ASP A 114 15.81 -4.58 -6.04
N LEU A 115 14.80 -5.45 -6.00
CA LEU A 115 14.78 -6.70 -6.77
C LEU A 115 14.55 -6.46 -8.26
N HIS A 116 13.81 -5.41 -8.62
CA HIS A 116 13.60 -5.03 -10.01
C HIS A 116 14.89 -4.50 -10.66
N ASP A 117 15.60 -3.60 -9.98
CA ASP A 117 16.76 -2.91 -10.55
C ASP A 117 18.03 -3.74 -10.51
N SER A 118 18.24 -4.49 -9.42
CA SER A 118 19.50 -5.21 -9.17
C SER A 118 19.39 -6.72 -9.37
N GLY A 119 18.16 -7.21 -9.53
CA GLY A 119 17.85 -8.62 -9.67
C GLY A 119 17.91 -9.42 -8.36
N ILE A 120 17.36 -10.62 -8.42
CA ILE A 120 17.21 -11.55 -7.28
C ILE A 120 18.52 -12.19 -6.79
N CYS A 121 19.67 -11.90 -7.42
CA CYS A 121 20.95 -12.47 -7.03
C CYS A 121 21.84 -11.49 -6.26
N ASN A 122 21.37 -10.28 -5.92
CA ASN A 122 22.18 -9.27 -5.25
C ASN A 122 21.67 -8.93 -3.83
N PRO A 123 21.96 -9.77 -2.82
CA PRO A 123 21.42 -9.59 -1.47
C PRO A 123 22.09 -8.44 -0.69
N PHE A 124 23.25 -7.95 -1.13
CA PHE A 124 24.02 -6.93 -0.41
C PHE A 124 23.32 -5.57 -0.35
N LEU A 125 22.33 -5.35 -1.23
CA LEU A 125 21.48 -4.15 -1.22
C LEU A 125 20.36 -4.22 -0.18
N LEU A 126 20.16 -5.38 0.47
CA LEU A 126 19.16 -5.59 1.53
C LEU A 126 19.67 -5.16 2.93
N GLY A 127 20.89 -4.60 3.01
CA GLY A 127 21.50 -4.11 4.27
C GLY A 127 22.46 -5.11 4.94
N THR A 128 23.21 -4.65 5.94
CA THR A 128 24.41 -5.33 6.47
C THR A 128 24.18 -6.55 7.37
N ASN A 129 22.94 -6.83 7.78
CA ASN A 129 22.51 -8.03 8.54
C ASN A 129 21.05 -8.40 8.21
N GLY A 130 20.63 -8.12 6.97
CA GLY A 130 19.22 -8.03 6.59
C GLY A 130 18.53 -9.39 6.48
N ILE A 131 18.05 -9.92 7.59
CA ILE A 131 16.78 -10.67 7.54
C ILE A 131 15.77 -9.65 7.02
N GLY A 132 15.45 -9.73 5.73
CA GLY A 132 14.56 -8.78 5.09
C GLY A 132 13.27 -8.65 5.89
N THR A 133 12.76 -7.43 5.97
CA THR A 133 11.41 -7.18 6.44
C THR A 133 10.45 -8.20 5.80
N PRO A 134 9.51 -8.78 6.58
CA PRO A 134 8.48 -9.65 6.02
C PRO A 134 7.91 -8.98 4.79
N GLY A 135 7.91 -9.71 3.66
CA GLY A 135 7.43 -9.19 2.38
C GLY A 135 5.94 -9.06 2.49
N GLY A 136 5.52 -7.89 2.90
CA GLY A 136 4.21 -7.68 3.45
C GLY A 136 4.00 -6.19 3.58
N ILE A 137 3.23 -5.64 2.68
CA ILE A 137 2.52 -4.39 2.87
C ILE A 137 1.49 -4.65 3.97
N ASP A 138 1.90 -4.38 5.21
CA ASP A 138 1.02 -4.33 6.37
C ASP A 138 0.49 -2.90 6.49
N SER A 139 -0.60 -2.63 5.79
CA SER A 139 -1.25 -1.33 5.78
C SER A 139 -2.75 -1.53 5.86
N GLU A 140 -3.40 -0.91 6.84
CA GLU A 140 -4.87 -0.84 6.90
C GLU A 140 -5.49 -0.18 5.66
N LEU A 141 -4.67 0.47 4.83
CA LEU A 141 -5.08 1.20 3.64
C LEU A 141 -5.17 0.33 2.39
N PHE A 142 -4.53 -0.85 2.41
CA PHE A 142 -4.44 -1.76 1.28
C PHE A 142 -4.86 -3.18 1.61
N GLN A 143 -5.40 -3.86 0.61
CA GLN A 143 -5.65 -5.29 0.62
C GLN A 143 -4.97 -5.90 -0.61
N TYR A 144 -4.32 -7.05 -0.42
CA TYR A 144 -3.85 -7.83 -1.57
C TYR A 144 -5.05 -8.26 -2.41
N VAL A 145 -4.93 -8.13 -3.73
CA VAL A 145 -5.88 -8.77 -4.63
C VAL A 145 -5.73 -10.29 -4.49
N ASN A 146 -6.82 -11.06 -4.62
CA ASN A 146 -6.73 -12.51 -4.57
C ASN A 146 -5.85 -13.05 -5.70
N GLY A 147 -5.07 -14.10 -5.43
CA GLY A 147 -4.23 -14.75 -6.44
C GLY A 147 -2.73 -14.47 -6.30
N TYR A 148 -2.30 -13.86 -5.20
CA TYR A 148 -0.89 -13.67 -4.86
C TYR A 148 -0.47 -14.46 -3.62
N GLN A 149 0.81 -14.84 -3.58
CA GLN A 149 1.48 -15.52 -2.48
C GLN A 149 2.85 -14.88 -2.23
N ASN A 150 3.32 -15.00 -1.00
CA ASN A 150 4.67 -14.60 -0.63
C ASN A 150 5.65 -15.74 -0.91
N LEU A 151 6.77 -15.39 -1.55
CA LEU A 151 7.97 -16.21 -1.64
C LEU A 151 9.08 -15.54 -0.86
N THR A 152 9.85 -16.34 -0.12
CA THR A 152 11.07 -15.89 0.54
C THR A 152 12.27 -16.46 -0.18
N ILE A 153 13.16 -15.56 -0.59
CA ILE A 153 14.48 -15.86 -1.14
C ILE A 153 15.49 -15.77 0.00
N LEU A 154 16.26 -16.83 0.19
CA LEU A 154 17.22 -17.00 1.28
C LEU A 154 18.62 -17.08 0.71
N TYR A 155 19.56 -16.31 1.26
CA TYR A 155 20.92 -16.22 0.77
C TYR A 155 21.93 -16.59 1.86
N ASP A 156 23.05 -17.17 1.43
CA ASP A 156 24.19 -17.48 2.29
C ASP A 156 23.79 -18.28 3.53
N CYS A 157 23.12 -19.41 3.28
CA CYS A 157 22.67 -20.36 4.29
C CYS A 157 23.64 -21.54 4.40
N PRO A 158 23.93 -22.05 5.60
CA PRO A 158 24.61 -23.34 5.74
C PRO A 158 23.70 -24.45 5.22
N PHE A 159 24.25 -25.36 4.43
CA PHE A 159 23.49 -26.38 3.71
C PHE A 159 22.55 -27.19 4.62
N SER A 160 21.26 -27.23 4.22
CA SER A 160 20.22 -28.26 4.44
C SER A 160 18.93 -27.74 5.10
N ALA A 161 17.90 -27.52 4.28
CA ALA A 161 16.49 -27.79 4.59
C ALA A 161 15.68 -27.91 3.28
N THR A 162 14.44 -28.39 3.37
CA THR A 162 13.48 -28.57 2.26
C THR A 162 13.11 -27.24 1.61
N HIS A 163 13.88 -26.82 0.61
CA HIS A 163 13.57 -25.67 -0.23
C HIS A 163 12.78 -26.09 -1.47
N LEU A 164 11.88 -25.22 -1.92
CA LEU A 164 11.09 -25.45 -3.14
C LEU A 164 11.91 -25.29 -4.41
N GLY A 165 12.92 -24.42 -4.36
CA GLY A 165 13.78 -24.11 -5.49
C GLY A 165 15.19 -23.71 -5.06
N TYR A 166 16.11 -23.87 -5.99
CA TYR A 166 17.51 -23.45 -5.90
C TYR A 166 17.81 -22.51 -7.07
N LEU A 167 18.50 -21.41 -6.77
CA LEU A 167 18.94 -20.41 -7.74
C LEU A 167 20.46 -20.38 -7.76
N ASN A 168 21.00 -20.70 -8.94
CA ASN A 168 22.43 -20.56 -9.20
C ASN A 168 22.75 -19.12 -9.59
N CYS A 169 23.32 -18.36 -8.65
CA CYS A 169 23.77 -16.99 -8.89
C CYS A 169 25.24 -17.01 -9.33
N SER A 170 25.54 -16.38 -10.48
CA SER A 170 26.89 -16.39 -11.06
C SER A 170 27.82 -15.35 -10.43
N GLN A 171 29.12 -15.41 -10.80
CA GLN A 171 30.29 -14.64 -10.32
C GLN A 171 30.03 -13.51 -9.30
N GLY A 172 30.31 -13.78 -8.03
CA GLY A 172 30.37 -12.79 -6.94
C GLY A 172 29.17 -12.75 -6.01
N PHE A 173 28.13 -13.53 -6.31
CA PHE A 173 26.89 -13.59 -5.55
C PHE A 173 26.67 -14.93 -4.85
N SER A 174 26.00 -14.92 -3.70
CA SER A 174 25.63 -16.14 -2.97
C SER A 174 24.47 -16.84 -3.68
N ASN A 175 24.59 -18.16 -3.87
CA ASN A 175 23.45 -18.97 -4.30
C ASN A 175 22.27 -18.77 -3.36
N ALA A 176 21.07 -18.88 -3.90
CA ALA A 176 19.85 -18.61 -3.16
C ALA A 176 18.90 -19.80 -3.15
N PHE A 177 18.13 -19.90 -2.08
CA PHE A 177 17.07 -20.90 -1.91
C PHE A 177 15.71 -20.21 -1.83
N ILE A 178 14.66 -20.90 -2.30
CA ILE A 178 13.30 -20.35 -2.33
C ILE A 178 12.40 -21.19 -1.43
N GLN A 179 11.56 -20.53 -0.64
CA GLN A 179 10.45 -21.13 0.10
C GLN A 179 9.17 -20.30 -0.04
N THR A 180 8.02 -20.93 0.21
CA THR A 180 6.73 -20.23 0.30
C THR A 180 6.52 -19.64 1.69
N GLY A 181 5.78 -18.53 1.74
CA GLY A 181 5.46 -17.82 2.98
C GLY A 181 6.63 -17.00 3.51
N ASP A 182 6.39 -16.38 4.67
CA ASP A 182 7.37 -15.52 5.32
C ASP A 182 8.42 -16.35 6.06
N PHE A 183 9.59 -15.74 6.25
CA PHE A 183 10.67 -16.36 7.02
C PHE A 183 10.40 -16.27 8.52
N TYR A 184 9.97 -17.38 9.13
CA TYR A 184 9.90 -17.50 10.58
C TYR A 184 11.17 -18.21 11.08
N GLY A 185 12.09 -17.41 11.60
CA GLY A 185 13.48 -17.78 11.91
C GLY A 185 13.68 -19.16 12.51
N SER A 186 14.40 -20.00 11.77
CA SER A 186 15.13 -21.17 12.27
C SER A 186 16.31 -21.58 11.36
N GLN A 187 16.56 -20.85 10.28
CA GLN A 187 17.65 -21.15 9.34
C GLN A 187 18.73 -20.06 9.47
N GLU A 188 19.99 -20.48 9.59
CA GLU A 188 21.17 -19.61 9.75
C GLU A 188 21.53 -18.90 8.43
N CYS A 189 20.56 -18.35 7.71
CA CYS A 189 20.80 -17.57 6.50
C CYS A 189 21.20 -16.14 6.87
N ASN A 190 22.26 -15.61 6.25
CA ASN A 190 22.72 -14.25 6.54
C ASN A 190 21.80 -13.17 5.95
N TYR A 191 21.07 -13.47 4.87
CA TYR A 191 20.14 -12.54 4.25
C TYR A 191 18.86 -13.22 3.77
N SER A 192 17.77 -12.47 3.76
CA SER A 192 16.50 -12.90 3.16
C SER A 192 15.77 -11.75 2.48
N ALA A 193 15.02 -12.05 1.43
CA ALA A 193 14.08 -11.12 0.83
C ALA A 193 12.76 -11.83 0.56
N THR A 194 11.66 -11.29 1.05
CA THR A 194 10.34 -11.77 0.67
C THR A 194 9.76 -10.91 -0.44
N VAL A 195 9.13 -11.57 -1.40
CA VAL A 195 8.50 -10.97 -2.58
C VAL A 195 7.14 -11.60 -2.80
N THR A 196 6.17 -10.78 -3.19
CA THR A 196 4.82 -11.24 -3.52
C THR A 196 4.73 -11.51 -5.01
N VAL A 197 4.27 -12.72 -5.38
CA VAL A 197 4.15 -13.19 -6.77
C VAL A 197 2.80 -13.88 -6.98
N ALA A 198 2.44 -14.14 -8.23
CA ALA A 198 1.20 -14.83 -8.54
C ALA A 198 1.17 -16.29 -7.99
N ASN A 199 -0.01 -16.78 -7.62
CA ASN A 199 -0.17 -18.13 -7.06
C ASN A 199 0.19 -19.26 -8.04
N ASN A 200 0.14 -18.98 -9.33
CA ASN A 200 0.49 -19.92 -10.39
C ASN A 200 2.00 -19.95 -10.71
N THR A 201 2.82 -19.18 -10.00
CA THR A 201 4.28 -19.23 -10.15
C THR A 201 4.78 -20.65 -9.87
N THR A 202 5.34 -21.28 -10.90
CA THR A 202 5.87 -22.64 -10.80
C THR A 202 7.30 -22.60 -10.27
N LEU A 203 7.48 -23.06 -9.04
CA LEU A 203 8.80 -23.25 -8.43
C LEU A 203 9.20 -24.71 -8.59
N VAL A 204 10.25 -24.96 -9.36
CA VAL A 204 10.80 -26.30 -9.59
C VAL A 204 12.19 -26.37 -8.96
N ALA A 205 12.61 -27.57 -8.54
CA ALA A 205 14.04 -27.81 -8.27
C ALA A 205 14.83 -27.42 -9.52
N ASP A 206 15.85 -26.57 -9.37
CA ASP A 206 16.48 -25.78 -10.46
C ASP A 206 15.53 -24.77 -11.14
N THR A 207 14.98 -23.85 -10.34
CA THR A 207 14.16 -22.76 -10.87
C THR A 207 15.02 -21.93 -11.81
N ASN A 208 14.54 -21.73 -13.03
CA ASN A 208 15.21 -20.86 -14.00
C ASN A 208 15.24 -19.43 -13.43
N MET A 209 16.44 -18.95 -13.07
CA MET A 209 16.67 -17.62 -12.51
C MET A 209 16.00 -16.52 -13.35
N LEU A 210 16.06 -16.63 -14.68
CA LEU A 210 15.43 -15.66 -15.58
C LEU A 210 13.91 -15.66 -15.44
N ALA A 211 13.29 -16.84 -15.33
CA ALA A 211 11.84 -16.96 -15.18
C ALA A 211 11.36 -16.41 -13.83
N LEU A 212 12.14 -16.63 -12.76
CA LEU A 212 11.82 -16.05 -11.46
C LEU A 212 12.03 -14.54 -11.45
N GLN A 213 13.10 -14.04 -12.06
CA GLN A 213 13.32 -12.60 -12.22
C GLN A 213 12.16 -11.95 -12.98
N GLU A 214 11.72 -12.56 -14.08
CA GLU A 214 10.57 -12.10 -14.86
C GLU A 214 9.30 -12.07 -13.99
N THR A 215 9.04 -13.15 -13.23
CA THR A 215 7.92 -13.23 -12.29
C THR A 215 7.97 -12.14 -11.21
N VAL A 216 9.15 -11.86 -10.65
CA VAL A 216 9.33 -10.79 -9.67
C VAL A 216 9.10 -9.43 -10.32
N SER A 217 9.63 -9.21 -11.52
CA SER A 217 9.45 -7.99 -12.30
C SER A 217 8.00 -7.77 -12.76
N GLU A 218 7.17 -8.82 -12.86
CA GLU A 218 5.75 -8.67 -13.11
C GLU A 218 5.02 -7.91 -11.99
N GLY A 219 5.50 -7.99 -10.75
CA GLY A 219 4.90 -7.32 -9.60
C GLY A 219 3.55 -7.89 -9.16
N PHE A 220 2.88 -7.18 -8.26
CA PHE A 220 1.63 -7.63 -7.64
C PHE A 220 0.64 -6.48 -7.45
N GLN A 221 -0.65 -6.82 -7.34
CA GLN A 221 -1.73 -5.85 -7.26
C GLN A 221 -2.23 -5.66 -5.83
N LEU A 222 -2.42 -4.40 -5.48
CA LEU A 222 -2.96 -3.93 -4.22
C LEU A 222 -4.23 -3.16 -4.49
N LYS A 223 -5.27 -3.46 -3.73
CA LYS A 223 -6.50 -2.69 -3.73
C LYS A 223 -6.47 -1.69 -2.57
N TRP A 224 -6.67 -0.40 -2.84
CA TRP A 224 -6.77 0.59 -1.76
C TRP A 224 -8.22 0.73 -1.28
N ASP A 225 -8.41 0.87 0.03
CA ASP A 225 -9.74 0.97 0.67
C ASP A 225 -10.02 2.38 1.22
N LEU A 226 -9.41 3.41 0.63
CA LEU A 226 -9.54 4.79 1.09
C LEU A 226 -10.38 5.70 0.19
N SER A 227 -10.84 5.20 -0.97
CA SER A 227 -11.86 5.88 -1.78
C SER A 227 -13.24 5.71 -1.13
N SER A 228 -13.40 6.29 0.06
CA SER A 228 -14.65 6.18 0.81
C SER A 228 -15.78 6.90 0.07
N LYS A 229 -17.01 6.47 0.35
CA LYS A 229 -18.23 7.17 -0.05
C LYS A 229 -18.17 8.68 0.26
N ALA A 230 -17.47 9.06 1.33
CA ALA A 230 -17.27 10.46 1.70
C ALA A 230 -16.50 11.28 0.65
N CYS A 231 -15.49 10.70 -0.02
CA CYS A 231 -14.79 11.39 -1.10
C CYS A 231 -15.68 11.53 -2.34
N GLU A 232 -16.48 10.53 -2.66
CA GLU A 232 -17.47 10.61 -3.74
C GLU A 232 -18.50 11.72 -3.46
N ASP A 233 -19.06 11.76 -2.25
CA ASP A 233 -20.03 12.77 -1.83
C ASP A 233 -19.43 14.19 -1.82
N CYS A 234 -18.16 14.31 -1.43
CA CYS A 234 -17.41 15.56 -1.52
C CYS A 234 -17.29 16.04 -2.98
N ARG A 235 -16.95 15.15 -3.91
CA ARG A 235 -16.86 15.49 -5.34
C ARG A 235 -18.22 15.85 -5.92
N ASN A 236 -19.27 15.14 -5.53
CA ASN A 236 -20.65 15.40 -5.94
C ASN A 236 -21.18 16.76 -5.44
N SER A 237 -20.59 17.29 -4.36
CA SER A 237 -20.88 18.63 -3.83
C SER A 237 -19.90 19.72 -4.33
N ASN A 238 -19.18 19.46 -5.42
CA ASN A 238 -18.16 20.33 -6.01
C ASN A 238 -16.96 20.64 -5.09
N GLY A 239 -16.70 19.76 -4.12
CA GLY A 239 -15.49 19.78 -3.31
C GLY A 239 -14.36 18.92 -3.89
N SER A 240 -13.24 18.91 -3.20
CA SER A 240 -12.08 18.07 -3.50
C SER A 240 -11.61 17.34 -2.24
N CYS A 241 -11.23 16.08 -2.41
CA CYS A 241 -10.85 15.21 -1.30
C CYS A 241 -9.42 15.47 -0.85
N GLY A 242 -9.22 15.47 0.46
CA GLY A 242 -7.90 15.50 1.07
C GLY A 242 -7.90 14.92 2.48
N TYR A 243 -6.82 15.19 3.18
CA TYR A 243 -6.53 14.61 4.48
C TYR A 243 -5.93 15.65 5.42
N ASP A 244 -6.41 15.67 6.66
CA ASP A 244 -5.87 16.43 7.78
C ASP A 244 -6.19 15.67 9.07
N LYS A 245 -5.33 14.70 9.42
CA LYS A 245 -5.52 13.69 10.48
C LYS A 245 -6.69 12.72 10.25
N GLN A 246 -7.65 13.11 9.42
CA GLN A 246 -8.78 12.34 8.93
C GLN A 246 -9.22 12.88 7.56
N PHE A 247 -10.20 12.24 6.93
CA PHE A 247 -10.77 12.71 5.67
C PHE A 247 -11.29 14.16 5.77
N VAL A 248 -10.95 14.97 4.77
CA VAL A 248 -11.41 16.35 4.59
C VAL A 248 -11.97 16.55 3.19
N CYS A 249 -13.10 17.25 3.12
CA CYS A 249 -13.62 17.82 1.89
C CYS A 249 -13.27 19.31 1.83
N TYR A 250 -12.35 19.69 0.92
CA TYR A 250 -12.05 21.09 0.65
C TYR A 250 -13.05 21.66 -0.35
N CYS A 251 -13.68 22.78 0.00
CA CYS A 251 -14.65 23.47 -0.84
C CYS A 251 -14.09 24.81 -1.35
N PRO A 252 -14.52 25.27 -2.54
CA PRO A 252 -14.04 26.50 -3.16
C PRO A 252 -14.44 27.80 -2.43
N ASN A 253 -15.48 27.77 -1.56
CA ASN A 253 -16.08 28.97 -0.99
C ASN A 253 -15.84 29.10 0.53
N LEU A 254 -15.36 30.27 0.98
CA LEU A 254 -15.67 30.77 2.32
C LEU A 254 -17.19 30.96 2.41
N PRO A 255 -17.85 30.73 3.56
CA PRO A 255 -19.20 31.24 3.73
C PRO A 255 -19.10 32.74 3.48
N TYR A 256 -19.72 33.22 2.40
CA TYR A 256 -19.97 34.64 2.23
C TYR A 256 -20.61 35.10 3.54
N TYR A 257 -19.92 35.98 4.26
CA TYR A 257 -20.51 36.70 5.37
C TYR A 257 -21.83 37.29 4.85
N LEU A 258 -22.95 36.82 5.40
CA LEU A 258 -24.21 37.53 5.30
C LEU A 258 -24.01 38.82 6.13
N SER A 259 -23.63 39.90 5.44
CA SER A 259 -23.86 41.27 5.90
C SER A 259 -25.13 41.79 5.23
#